data_AF-A0A367GHV5-F1
#
_entry.id   AF-A0A367GHV5-F1
#
_cell.length_a   1.000
_cell.length_b   1.000
_cell.length_c   1.000
_cell.angle_alpha   90.00
_cell.angle_beta   90.00
_cell.angle_gamma   90.00
#
_symmetry.space_group_name_H-M   'P 1'
#
loop_
_entity.id
_entity.type
_entity.pdbx_description
1 polymer ?
#
loop_
_entity_poly.entity_id
_entity_poly.type
_entity_poly.pdbx_seq_one_letter_code
_entity_poly.pdbx_strand_id
1 'polypeptide(L)'
;MKSISLYVDNGSWLCKVHPFTKLAYIATAISVPLLVGKLSFFAIFIALSLAVLASGRLLKRVVPLIAFSFTILITIFLIHGLFNQSNRNILFSIGPLHFYREGLLYALHIGCNVLNMLLSFAILVLSAKPSELVEELEKRGFSRRMGYIITSVFQIVPQMTGTMNTITDAQRSRGLETEGSLLTRAKAFLPLISPVVMSSLINTRERAVALEVRGFAAKQKKTYLADRTPHRGDTPITVVLLAMIAAALLWRIVQCL
;
A
#
# COMPACT_ATOMS: atom_id res chain seq x y z
N MET A 1 -9.98 14.69 -12.82
CA MET A 1 -9.30 14.85 -11.51
C MET A 1 -8.37 13.66 -11.33
N LYS A 2 -7.05 13.86 -11.23
CA LYS A 2 -6.11 12.74 -10.97
C LYS A 2 -6.41 12.18 -9.58
N SER A 3 -6.90 10.95 -9.50
CA SER A 3 -7.08 10.27 -8.22
C SER A 3 -5.71 10.08 -7.57
N ILE A 4 -5.59 10.45 -6.29
CA ILE A 4 -4.38 10.23 -5.47
C ILE A 4 -4.15 8.73 -5.21
N SER A 5 -5.11 7.88 -5.56
CA SER A 5 -5.01 6.43 -5.44
C SER A 5 -4.26 5.81 -6.63
N LEU A 6 -3.35 4.89 -6.32
CA LEU A 6 -2.68 4.01 -7.27
C LEU A 6 -3.58 2.85 -7.75
N TYR A 7 -4.79 2.73 -7.20
CA TYR A 7 -5.78 1.75 -7.64
C TYR A 7 -6.10 1.92 -9.13
N VAL A 8 -6.17 0.79 -9.84
CA VAL A 8 -6.54 0.78 -11.27
C VAL A 8 -7.77 -0.10 -11.47
N ASP A 9 -8.84 0.49 -11.98
CA ASP A 9 -10.04 -0.26 -12.36
C ASP A 9 -9.87 -0.85 -13.76
N ASN A 10 -9.47 -2.12 -13.83
CA ASN A 10 -9.29 -2.84 -15.09
C ASN A 10 -10.37 -3.91 -15.32
N GLY A 11 -11.43 -3.94 -14.50
CA GLY A 11 -12.49 -4.96 -14.56
C GLY A 11 -12.01 -6.41 -14.32
N SER A 12 -10.77 -6.60 -13.89
CA SER A 12 -10.17 -7.93 -13.70
C SER A 12 -10.82 -8.66 -12.52
N TRP A 13 -10.76 -10.00 -12.54
CA TRP A 13 -11.26 -10.83 -11.43
C TRP A 13 -10.56 -10.46 -10.12
N LEU A 14 -9.28 -10.09 -10.18
CA LEU A 14 -8.50 -9.67 -9.01
C LEU A 14 -9.08 -8.41 -8.38
N CYS A 15 -9.55 -7.43 -9.17
CA CYS A 15 -10.25 -6.27 -8.63
C CYS A 15 -11.56 -6.67 -7.94
N LYS A 16 -12.21 -7.76 -8.39
CA LYS A 16 -13.49 -8.28 -7.86
C LYS A 16 -13.36 -9.10 -6.58
N VAL A 17 -12.21 -9.70 -6.29
CA VAL A 17 -11.95 -10.45 -5.04
C VAL A 17 -12.09 -9.55 -3.80
N HIS A 18 -12.60 -10.13 -2.71
CA HIS A 18 -12.81 -9.44 -1.45
C HIS A 18 -11.50 -8.80 -0.90
N PRO A 19 -11.52 -7.54 -0.41
CA PRO A 19 -10.34 -6.88 0.16
C PRO A 19 -9.66 -7.67 1.29
N PHE A 20 -10.44 -8.27 2.20
CA PHE A 20 -9.90 -9.14 3.25
C PHE A 20 -9.17 -10.39 2.74
N THR A 21 -9.62 -11.02 1.64
CA THR A 21 -8.89 -12.15 1.04
C THR A 21 -7.52 -11.71 0.54
N LYS A 22 -7.43 -10.50 -0.04
CA LYS A 22 -6.15 -9.90 -0.46
C LYS A 22 -5.24 -9.57 0.72
N LEU A 23 -5.81 -9.08 1.83
CA LEU A 23 -5.07 -8.86 3.07
C LEU A 23 -4.54 -10.17 3.65
N ALA A 24 -5.37 -11.22 3.70
CA ALA A 24 -4.96 -12.55 4.12
C ALA A 24 -3.84 -13.11 3.23
N TYR A 25 -3.92 -12.87 1.92
CA TYR A 25 -2.86 -13.24 0.99
C TYR A 25 -1.54 -12.55 1.32
N ILE A 26 -1.55 -11.23 1.54
CA ILE A 26 -0.33 -10.48 1.90
C ILE A 26 0.25 -10.99 3.22
N ALA A 27 -0.58 -11.16 4.23
CA ALA A 27 -0.14 -11.71 5.51
C ALA A 27 0.52 -13.08 5.33
N THR A 28 -0.08 -13.95 4.51
CA THR A 28 0.48 -15.28 4.21
C THR A 28 1.81 -15.18 3.46
N ALA A 29 1.85 -14.36 2.41
CA ALA A 29 3.00 -14.21 1.55
C ALA A 29 4.21 -13.63 2.28
N ILE A 30 3.99 -12.80 3.30
CA ILE A 30 5.06 -12.25 4.15
C ILE A 30 5.42 -13.23 5.26
N SER A 31 4.44 -13.72 6.03
CA SER A 31 4.69 -14.51 7.23
C SER A 31 5.26 -15.90 6.93
N VAL A 32 4.76 -16.61 5.92
CA VAL A 32 5.17 -18.01 5.67
C VAL A 32 6.65 -18.11 5.29
N PRO A 33 7.17 -17.37 4.28
CA PRO A 33 8.60 -17.41 3.96
C PRO A 33 9.51 -16.97 5.12
N LEU A 34 9.08 -15.97 5.90
CA LEU A 34 9.82 -15.48 7.07
C LEU A 34 9.93 -16.53 8.18
N LEU A 35 8.84 -17.25 8.47
CA LEU A 35 8.84 -18.27 9.53
C LEU A 35 9.66 -19.50 9.15
N VAL A 36 9.56 -19.94 7.90
CA VAL A 36 10.28 -21.13 7.41
C VAL A 36 11.77 -20.82 7.18
N GLY A 37 12.12 -19.61 6.76
CA GLY A 37 13.50 -19.15 6.58
C GLY A 37 14.24 -19.79 5.40
N LYS A 38 13.57 -20.56 4.54
CA LYS A 38 14.17 -21.21 3.36
C LYS A 38 13.99 -20.34 2.12
N LEU A 39 15.06 -20.14 1.36
CA LEU A 39 15.05 -19.37 0.10
C LEU A 39 13.99 -19.85 -0.91
N SER A 40 13.75 -21.16 -0.99
CA SER A 40 12.75 -21.74 -1.89
C SER A 40 11.34 -21.19 -1.66
N PHE A 41 10.95 -20.92 -0.40
CA PHE A 41 9.63 -20.38 -0.09
C PHE A 41 9.49 -18.95 -0.59
N PHE A 42 10.54 -18.12 -0.50
CA PHE A 42 10.51 -16.79 -1.10
C PHE A 42 10.32 -16.88 -2.62
N ALA A 43 11.05 -17.77 -3.30
CA ALA A 43 10.90 -17.95 -4.75
C ALA A 43 9.47 -18.39 -5.14
N ILE A 44 8.87 -19.31 -4.39
CA ILE A 44 7.48 -19.77 -4.61
C ILE A 44 6.49 -18.61 -4.49
N PHE A 45 6.57 -17.81 -3.41
CA PHE A 45 5.64 -16.70 -3.19
C PHE A 45 5.87 -15.51 -4.14
N ILE A 46 7.11 -15.27 -4.58
CA ILE A 46 7.40 -14.31 -5.66
C ILE A 46 6.74 -14.78 -6.95
N ALA A 47 6.93 -16.03 -7.35
CA ALA A 47 6.33 -16.59 -8.55
C ALA A 47 4.79 -16.55 -8.48
N LEU A 48 4.21 -16.90 -7.33
CA LEU A 48 2.77 -16.82 -7.09
C LEU A 48 2.26 -15.38 -7.21
N SER A 49 2.95 -14.41 -6.61
CA SER A 49 2.57 -12.99 -6.68
C SER A 49 2.63 -12.46 -8.10
N LEU A 50 3.66 -12.84 -8.88
CA LEU A 50 3.75 -12.49 -10.29
C LEU A 50 2.64 -13.13 -11.11
N ALA A 51 2.27 -14.39 -10.85
CA ALA A 51 1.16 -15.08 -11.52
C ALA A 51 -0.20 -14.41 -11.21
N VAL A 52 -0.44 -14.02 -9.95
CA VAL A 52 -1.64 -13.26 -9.55
C VAL A 52 -1.69 -11.89 -10.24
N LEU A 53 -0.56 -11.17 -10.30
CA LEU A 53 -0.48 -9.88 -10.98
C LEU A 53 -0.66 -10.00 -12.50
N ALA A 54 -0.11 -11.05 -13.12
CA ALA A 54 -0.25 -11.33 -14.54
C ALA A 54 -1.70 -11.68 -14.89
N SER A 55 -2.32 -12.59 -14.16
CA SER A 55 -3.75 -12.96 -14.33
C SER A 55 -4.69 -11.79 -14.04
N GLY A 56 -4.32 -10.87 -13.14
CA GLY A 56 -5.02 -9.62 -12.88
C GLY A 56 -4.81 -8.52 -13.93
N ARG A 57 -3.97 -8.75 -14.96
CA ARG A 57 -3.54 -7.77 -15.98
C ARG A 57 -2.86 -6.52 -15.39
N LEU A 58 -2.20 -6.66 -14.24
CA LEU A 58 -1.53 -5.57 -13.51
C LEU A 58 -0.01 -5.60 -13.67
N LEU A 59 0.58 -6.61 -14.33
CA LEU A 59 2.03 -6.78 -14.43
C LEU A 59 2.76 -5.53 -14.96
N LYS A 60 2.22 -4.87 -15.99
CA LYS A 60 2.80 -3.64 -16.57
C LYS A 60 2.85 -2.47 -15.58
N ARG A 61 1.93 -2.41 -14.61
CA ARG A 61 1.87 -1.37 -13.57
C ARG A 61 2.85 -1.63 -12.43
N VAL A 62 3.31 -2.87 -12.27
CA VAL A 62 4.25 -3.27 -11.22
C VAL A 62 5.71 -3.09 -11.67
N VAL A 63 5.99 -3.13 -12.97
CA VAL A 63 7.33 -2.88 -13.54
C VAL A 63 8.03 -1.64 -12.96
N PRO A 64 7.42 -0.43 -12.90
CA PRO A 64 8.09 0.73 -12.32
C PRO A 64 8.38 0.57 -10.81
N LEU A 65 7.54 -0.16 -10.08
CA LEU A 65 7.78 -0.46 -8.66
C LEU A 65 8.96 -1.41 -8.49
N ILE A 66 9.07 -2.44 -9.34
CA ILE A 66 10.21 -3.37 -9.36
C ILE A 66 11.49 -2.62 -9.75
N ALA A 67 11.44 -1.78 -10.78
CA ALA A 67 12.57 -0.98 -11.22
C ALA A 67 13.08 -0.04 -10.12
N PHE A 68 12.16 0.62 -9.40
CA PHE A 68 12.53 1.44 -8.24
C PHE A 68 13.15 0.59 -7.12
N SER A 69 12.58 -0.59 -6.84
CA SER A 69 13.11 -1.51 -5.83
C SER A 69 14.47 -2.08 -6.21
N PHE A 70 14.79 -2.18 -7.50
CA PHE A 70 16.07 -2.71 -7.96
C PHE A 70 17.25 -1.88 -7.40
N THR A 71 17.09 -0.56 -7.29
CA THR A 71 18.08 0.32 -6.65
C THR A 71 18.32 -0.04 -5.18
N ILE A 72 17.25 -0.38 -4.45
CA ILE A 72 17.34 -0.83 -3.05
C ILE A 72 18.01 -2.21 -2.98
N LEU A 73 17.61 -3.14 -3.84
CA LEU A 73 18.17 -4.50 -3.88
C LEU A 73 19.66 -4.51 -4.20
N ILE A 74 20.11 -3.69 -5.16
CA ILE A 74 21.54 -3.49 -5.44
C ILE A 74 22.27 -2.96 -4.22
N THR A 75 21.72 -1.95 -3.55
CA THR A 75 22.34 -1.39 -2.35
C THR A 75 22.48 -2.43 -1.24
N ILE A 76 21.45 -3.26 -1.01
CA ILE A 76 21.50 -4.36 -0.04
C ILE A 76 22.57 -5.39 -0.42
N PHE A 77 22.63 -5.75 -1.70
CA PHE A 77 23.60 -6.68 -2.27
C PHE A 77 25.05 -6.19 -2.10
N LEU A 78 25.32 -4.92 -2.39
CA LEU A 78 26.64 -4.34 -2.23
C LEU A 78 27.03 -4.27 -0.76
N ILE A 79 26.17 -3.72 0.11
CA ILE A 79 26.50 -3.55 1.53
C ILE A 79 26.78 -4.89 2.19
N HIS A 80 25.89 -5.87 2.03
CA HIS A 80 26.05 -7.17 2.69
C HIS A 80 27.03 -8.09 1.97
N GLY A 81 27.16 -7.97 0.65
CA GLY A 81 28.17 -8.71 -0.11
C GLY A 81 29.60 -8.35 0.29
N LEU A 82 29.87 -7.07 0.60
CA LEU A 82 31.20 -6.58 0.98
C LEU A 82 31.44 -6.56 2.50
N PHE A 83 30.48 -6.07 3.30
CA PHE A 83 30.70 -5.68 4.70
C PHE A 83 29.97 -6.54 5.74
N ASN A 84 29.46 -7.72 5.38
CA ASN A 84 28.79 -8.57 6.35
C ASN A 84 29.78 -9.12 7.41
N GLN A 85 29.40 -9.06 8.68
CA GLN A 85 30.23 -9.47 9.82
C GLN A 85 30.58 -10.97 9.83
N SER A 86 29.77 -11.79 9.16
CA SER A 86 29.97 -13.25 9.05
C SER A 86 30.83 -13.69 7.86
N ASN A 87 31.46 -12.74 7.17
CA ASN A 87 32.23 -13.00 5.96
C ASN A 87 33.51 -13.77 6.27
N ARG A 88 33.63 -14.99 5.72
CA ARG A 88 34.81 -15.86 5.88
C ARG A 88 35.35 -16.36 4.57
N ASN A 89 34.46 -16.68 3.62
CA ASN A 89 34.85 -17.28 2.34
C ASN A 89 34.67 -16.27 1.21
N ILE A 90 35.78 -15.86 0.59
CA ILE A 90 35.77 -15.01 -0.61
C ILE A 90 35.26 -15.86 -1.78
N LEU A 91 34.20 -15.39 -2.44
CA LEU A 91 33.65 -16.05 -3.62
C LEU A 91 34.31 -15.53 -4.90
N PHE A 92 34.44 -14.22 -5.01
CA PHE A 92 35.17 -13.56 -6.09
C PHE A 92 35.62 -12.15 -5.66
N SER A 93 36.68 -11.65 -6.30
CA SER A 93 37.24 -10.32 -6.06
C SER A 93 37.26 -9.51 -7.35
N ILE A 94 36.74 -8.28 -7.31
CA ILE A 94 36.83 -7.31 -8.40
C ILE A 94 37.64 -6.13 -7.87
N GLY A 95 38.95 -6.12 -8.16
CA GLY A 95 39.87 -5.11 -7.63
C GLY A 95 39.89 -5.11 -6.09
N PRO A 96 39.72 -3.96 -5.42
CA PRO A 96 39.70 -3.87 -3.96
C PRO A 96 38.40 -4.40 -3.33
N LEU A 97 37.40 -4.79 -4.12
CA LEU A 97 36.11 -5.25 -3.64
C LEU A 97 36.09 -6.78 -3.55
N HIS A 98 36.02 -7.30 -2.34
CA HIS A 98 35.89 -8.73 -2.06
C HIS A 98 34.43 -9.06 -1.77
N PHE A 99 33.84 -9.94 -2.59
CA PHE A 99 32.49 -10.45 -2.37
C PHE A 99 32.56 -11.81 -1.67
N TYR A 100 31.87 -11.91 -0.56
CA TYR A 100 31.88 -13.09 0.29
C TYR A 100 30.62 -13.94 0.10
N ARG A 101 30.76 -15.26 0.20
CA ARG A 101 29.65 -16.20 0.00
C ARG A 101 28.56 -16.01 1.06
N GLU A 102 28.93 -15.82 2.32
CA GLU A 102 27.98 -15.64 3.42
C GLU A 102 27.20 -14.33 3.26
N GLY A 103 27.90 -13.22 2.99
CA GLY A 103 27.33 -11.92 2.67
C GLY A 103 26.36 -11.97 1.49
N LEU A 104 26.73 -12.69 0.43
CA LEU A 104 25.90 -12.85 -0.76
C LEU A 104 24.61 -13.64 -0.48
N LEU A 105 24.71 -14.76 0.23
CA LEU A 105 23.54 -15.55 0.62
C LEU A 105 22.62 -14.77 1.54
N TYR A 106 23.16 -14.00 2.47
CA TYR A 106 22.39 -13.14 3.36
C TYR A 106 21.68 -12.01 2.58
N ALA A 107 22.41 -11.34 1.67
CA ALA A 107 21.84 -10.33 0.79
C ALA A 107 20.71 -10.90 -0.08
N LEU A 108 20.87 -12.13 -0.59
CA LEU A 108 19.86 -12.82 -1.37
C LEU A 108 18.59 -13.08 -0.55
N HIS A 109 18.71 -13.53 0.69
CA HIS A 109 17.55 -13.74 1.58
C HIS A 109 16.79 -12.44 1.84
N ILE A 110 17.49 -11.38 2.22
CA ILE A 110 16.86 -10.07 2.44
C ILE A 110 16.27 -9.52 1.14
N GLY A 111 17.01 -9.61 0.04
CA GLY A 111 16.58 -9.11 -1.26
C GLY A 111 15.30 -9.81 -1.75
N CYS A 112 15.26 -11.14 -1.65
CA CYS A 112 14.05 -11.90 -1.96
C CYS A 112 12.89 -11.53 -1.03
N ASN A 113 13.14 -11.29 0.26
CA ASN A 113 12.11 -10.85 1.19
C ASN A 113 11.52 -9.47 0.80
N VAL A 114 12.39 -8.49 0.51
CA VAL A 114 11.98 -7.14 0.10
C VAL A 114 11.17 -7.20 -1.20
N LEU A 115 11.64 -7.95 -2.21
CA LEU A 115 10.92 -8.12 -3.47
C LEU A 115 9.56 -8.80 -3.27
N ASN A 116 9.51 -9.86 -2.46
CA ASN A 116 8.28 -10.57 -2.15
C ASN A 116 7.25 -9.68 -1.44
N MET A 117 7.69 -8.89 -0.44
CA MET A 117 6.85 -7.92 0.25
C MET A 117 6.30 -6.89 -0.72
N LEU A 118 7.15 -6.32 -1.58
CA LEU A 118 6.74 -5.35 -2.59
C LEU A 118 5.67 -5.90 -3.54
N LEU A 119 5.90 -7.09 -4.12
CA LEU A 119 4.97 -7.71 -5.05
C LEU A 119 3.63 -8.04 -4.37
N SER A 120 3.68 -8.56 -3.15
CA SER A 120 2.48 -8.86 -2.36
C SER A 120 1.67 -7.60 -2.06
N PHE A 121 2.31 -6.52 -1.62
CA PHE A 121 1.65 -5.24 -1.39
C PHE A 121 1.10 -4.61 -2.67
N ALA A 122 1.82 -4.74 -3.80
CA ALA A 122 1.37 -4.22 -5.08
C ALA A 122 0.03 -4.81 -5.51
N ILE A 123 -0.24 -6.09 -5.18
CA ILE A 123 -1.55 -6.72 -5.43
C ILE A 123 -2.68 -5.94 -4.74
N LEU A 124 -2.54 -5.60 -3.46
CA LEU A 124 -3.58 -4.85 -2.74
C LEU A 124 -3.70 -3.41 -3.24
N VAL A 125 -2.59 -2.70 -3.34
CA VAL A 125 -2.57 -1.27 -3.69
C VAL A 125 -3.14 -1.02 -5.08
N LEU A 126 -2.84 -1.90 -6.05
CA LEU A 126 -3.31 -1.75 -7.42
C LEU A 126 -4.73 -2.29 -7.65
N SER A 127 -5.20 -3.24 -6.83
CA SER A 127 -6.46 -3.96 -7.07
C SER A 127 -7.58 -3.71 -6.05
N ALA A 128 -7.34 -3.00 -4.95
CA ALA A 128 -8.36 -2.70 -3.94
C ALA A 128 -8.45 -1.18 -3.68
N LYS A 129 -9.67 -0.64 -3.68
CA LYS A 129 -9.88 0.76 -3.27
C LYS A 129 -9.80 0.87 -1.75
N PRO A 130 -9.09 1.85 -1.19
CA PRO A 130 -9.04 2.03 0.26
C PRO A 130 -10.42 2.25 0.89
N SER A 131 -11.34 2.94 0.20
CA SER A 131 -12.71 3.14 0.67
C SER A 131 -13.50 1.83 0.79
N GLU A 132 -13.28 0.87 -0.11
CA GLU A 132 -13.93 -0.45 -0.06
C GLU A 132 -13.45 -1.24 1.16
N LEU A 133 -12.16 -1.15 1.50
CA LEU A 133 -11.60 -1.82 2.68
C LEU A 133 -12.24 -1.27 3.97
N VAL A 134 -12.47 0.04 4.04
CA VAL A 134 -13.11 0.68 5.19
C VAL A 134 -14.59 0.30 5.29
N GLU A 135 -15.32 0.29 4.18
CA GLU A 135 -16.73 -0.14 4.14
C GLU A 135 -16.89 -1.58 4.64
N GLU A 136 -16.01 -2.49 4.19
CA GLU A 136 -16.01 -3.88 4.64
C GLU A 136 -15.62 -4.04 6.13
N LEU A 137 -14.78 -3.15 6.67
CA LEU A 137 -14.52 -3.08 8.11
C LEU A 137 -15.76 -2.61 8.88
N GLU A 138 -16.49 -1.60 8.39
CA GLU A 138 -17.73 -1.12 9.00
C GLU A 138 -18.78 -2.23 9.08
N LYS A 139 -18.95 -3.01 8.00
CA LYS A 139 -19.88 -4.16 7.96
C LYS A 139 -19.56 -5.21 9.02
N ARG A 140 -18.29 -5.34 9.44
CA ARG A 140 -17.83 -6.28 10.48
C ARG A 140 -17.80 -5.70 11.90
N GLY A 141 -18.33 -4.49 12.11
CA GLY A 141 -18.47 -3.88 13.44
C GLY A 141 -17.52 -2.72 13.72
N PHE A 142 -16.72 -2.28 12.75
CA PHE A 142 -15.94 -1.04 12.90
C PHE A 142 -16.87 0.18 13.03
N SER A 143 -16.45 1.18 13.82
CA SER A 143 -17.27 2.36 14.06
C SER A 143 -17.55 3.12 12.77
N ARG A 144 -18.83 3.24 12.41
CA ARG A 144 -19.32 4.00 11.23
C ARG A 144 -18.84 5.45 11.21
N ARG A 145 -18.72 6.08 12.39
CA ARG A 145 -18.17 7.45 12.50
C ARG A 145 -16.71 7.48 12.07
N MET A 146 -15.94 6.47 12.50
CA MET A 146 -14.53 6.37 12.15
C MET A 146 -14.34 5.99 10.68
N GLY A 147 -15.10 5.03 10.16
CA GLY A 147 -14.98 4.64 8.75
C GLY A 147 -15.43 5.76 7.80
N TYR A 148 -16.42 6.55 8.18
CA TYR A 148 -16.75 7.80 7.47
C TYR A 148 -15.59 8.80 7.47
N ILE A 149 -14.90 9.01 8.61
CA ILE A 149 -13.75 9.92 8.68
C ILE A 149 -12.66 9.44 7.72
N ILE A 150 -12.28 8.16 7.77
CA ILE A 150 -11.24 7.58 6.91
C ILE A 150 -11.63 7.70 5.44
N THR A 151 -12.87 7.33 5.10
CA THR A 151 -13.36 7.39 3.71
C THR A 151 -13.45 8.82 3.20
N SER A 152 -13.80 9.77 4.06
CA SER A 152 -13.89 11.19 3.72
C SER A 152 -12.52 11.77 3.38
N VAL A 153 -11.44 11.33 4.02
CA VAL A 153 -10.07 11.77 3.69
C VAL A 153 -9.75 11.51 2.21
N PHE A 154 -10.09 10.32 1.69
CA PHE A 154 -9.84 9.98 0.29
C PHE A 154 -10.62 10.86 -0.71
N GLN A 155 -11.69 11.52 -0.27
CA GLN A 155 -12.47 12.45 -1.09
C GLN A 155 -12.02 13.91 -0.89
N ILE A 156 -11.75 14.29 0.36
CA ILE A 156 -11.40 15.65 0.77
C ILE A 156 -10.01 16.01 0.24
N VAL A 157 -9.02 15.12 0.29
CA VAL A 157 -7.65 15.45 -0.14
C VAL A 157 -7.61 15.85 -1.63
N PRO A 158 -8.18 15.08 -2.59
CA PRO A 158 -8.24 15.51 -3.99
C PRO A 158 -9.03 16.81 -4.20
N GLN A 159 -10.14 17.00 -3.46
CA GLN A 159 -10.93 18.23 -3.51
C GLN A 159 -10.11 19.44 -3.05
N MET A 160 -9.44 19.31 -1.91
CA MET A 160 -8.58 20.34 -1.32
C MET A 160 -7.41 20.67 -2.24
N THR A 161 -6.80 19.68 -2.89
CA THR A 161 -5.77 19.92 -3.92
C THR A 161 -6.32 20.74 -5.10
N GLY A 162 -7.54 20.43 -5.55
CA GLY A 162 -8.21 21.21 -6.61
C GLY A 162 -8.45 22.67 -6.19
N THR A 163 -9.01 22.88 -4.99
CA THR A 163 -9.24 24.21 -4.43
C THR A 163 -7.93 24.98 -4.23
N MET A 164 -6.86 24.30 -3.76
CA MET A 164 -5.54 24.90 -3.61
C MET A 164 -4.97 25.36 -4.94
N ASN A 165 -5.13 24.59 -6.02
CA ASN A 165 -4.69 25.01 -7.36
C ASN A 165 -5.46 26.26 -7.83
N THR A 166 -6.78 26.28 -7.69
CA THR A 166 -7.60 27.45 -8.05
C THR A 166 -7.21 28.70 -7.25
N ILE A 167 -6.98 28.56 -5.94
CA ILE A 167 -6.51 29.67 -5.09
C ILE A 167 -5.12 30.13 -5.51
N THR A 168 -4.24 29.19 -5.84
CA THR A 168 -2.88 29.49 -6.30
C THR A 168 -2.91 30.29 -7.60
N ASP A 169 -3.72 29.88 -8.58
CA ASP A 169 -3.88 30.58 -9.84
C ASP A 169 -4.49 31.98 -9.63
N ALA A 170 -5.49 32.11 -8.75
CA ALA A 170 -6.08 33.40 -8.42
C ALA A 170 -5.08 34.37 -7.75
N GLN A 171 -4.23 33.87 -6.86
CA GLN A 171 -3.20 34.71 -6.23
C GLN A 171 -2.07 35.07 -7.20
N ARG A 172 -1.70 34.16 -8.11
CA ARG A 172 -0.77 34.46 -9.21
C ARG A 172 -1.30 35.59 -10.09
N SER A 173 -2.59 35.56 -10.45
CA SER A 173 -3.23 36.67 -11.18
C SER A 173 -3.25 38.00 -10.42
N ARG A 174 -3.15 37.96 -9.08
CA ARG A 174 -3.02 39.16 -8.22
C ARG A 174 -1.57 39.61 -8.01
N GLY A 175 -0.61 39.00 -8.72
CA GLY A 175 0.81 39.34 -8.63
C GLY A 175 1.58 38.62 -7.52
N LEU A 176 1.02 37.56 -6.92
CA LEU A 176 1.77 36.72 -5.99
C LEU A 176 2.75 35.83 -6.76
N GLU A 177 4.03 36.11 -6.60
CA GLU A 177 5.11 35.23 -7.06
C GLU A 177 5.13 33.95 -6.21
N THR A 178 4.83 32.83 -6.84
CA THR A 178 4.78 31.50 -6.18
C THR A 178 5.93 30.58 -6.61
N GLU A 179 6.74 31.03 -7.56
CA GLU A 179 7.87 30.32 -8.13
C GLU A 179 9.18 31.09 -7.83
N GLY A 180 10.32 30.42 -7.90
CA GLY A 180 11.63 31.01 -7.58
C GLY A 180 12.26 30.49 -6.28
N SER A 181 12.98 31.37 -5.57
CA SER A 181 13.78 31.01 -4.40
C SER A 181 12.93 30.42 -3.25
N LEU A 182 13.56 29.62 -2.38
CA LEU A 182 12.90 29.07 -1.19
C LEU A 182 12.25 30.16 -0.32
N LEU A 183 12.88 31.34 -0.22
CA LEU A 183 12.35 32.49 0.50
C LEU A 183 11.08 33.05 -0.15
N THR A 184 11.04 33.14 -1.49
CA THR A 184 9.85 33.57 -2.24
C THR A 184 8.69 32.61 -1.99
N ARG A 185 8.95 31.31 -2.08
CA ARG A 185 7.95 30.25 -1.82
C ARG A 185 7.45 30.26 -0.38
N ALA A 186 8.33 30.51 0.59
CA ALA A 186 7.95 30.62 1.99
C ALA A 186 7.05 31.85 2.25
N LYS A 187 7.36 33.00 1.64
CA LYS A 187 6.49 34.20 1.74
C LYS A 187 5.13 33.97 1.09
N ALA A 188 5.08 33.25 -0.04
CA ALA A 188 3.84 32.90 -0.72
C ALA A 188 2.98 31.87 0.05
N PHE A 189 3.53 31.17 1.04
CA PHE A 189 2.80 30.17 1.80
C PHE A 189 1.65 30.75 2.62
N LEU A 190 1.88 31.86 3.33
CA LEU A 190 0.87 32.47 4.22
C LEU A 190 -0.39 32.94 3.45
N PRO A 191 -0.26 33.67 2.33
CA PRO A 191 -1.40 34.10 1.51
C PRO A 191 -2.19 32.94 0.88
N LEU A 192 -1.56 31.78 0.66
CA LEU A 192 -2.20 30.61 0.07
C LEU A 192 -2.90 29.74 1.13
N ILE A 193 -2.28 29.52 2.28
CA ILE A 193 -2.82 28.60 3.28
C ILE A 193 -4.07 29.14 3.96
N SER A 194 -4.13 30.44 4.24
CA SER A 194 -5.27 31.05 4.93
C SER A 194 -6.60 30.84 4.16
N PRO A 195 -6.70 31.17 2.86
CA PRO A 195 -7.90 30.87 2.06
C PRO A 195 -8.23 29.38 1.96
N VAL A 196 -7.20 28.52 1.83
CA VAL A 196 -7.40 27.06 1.74
C VAL A 196 -7.99 26.50 3.04
N VAL A 197 -7.48 26.94 4.19
CA VAL A 197 -7.97 26.51 5.51
C VAL A 197 -9.39 27.04 5.74
N MET A 198 -9.66 28.31 5.45
CA MET A 198 -11.01 28.88 5.58
C MET A 198 -12.03 28.17 4.70
N SER A 199 -11.69 27.91 3.43
CA SER A 199 -12.54 27.13 2.53
C SER A 199 -12.79 25.71 3.06
N SER A 200 -11.76 25.05 3.58
CA SER A 200 -11.88 23.70 4.14
C SER A 200 -12.78 23.65 5.39
N LEU A 201 -12.71 24.67 6.26
CA LEU A 201 -13.58 24.80 7.43
C LEU A 201 -15.05 25.01 7.04
N ILE A 202 -15.31 25.88 6.05
CA ILE A 202 -16.66 26.12 5.52
C ILE A 202 -17.22 24.83 4.93
N ASN A 203 -16.47 24.17 4.04
CA ASN A 203 -16.87 22.90 3.42
C ASN A 203 -17.14 21.81 4.47
N THR A 204 -16.33 21.76 5.53
CA THR A 204 -16.52 20.78 6.61
C THR A 204 -17.79 21.08 7.41
N ARG A 205 -18.07 22.36 7.70
CA ARG A 205 -19.30 22.78 8.38
C ARG A 205 -20.55 22.45 7.55
N GLU A 206 -20.54 22.79 6.27
CA GLU A 206 -21.65 22.46 5.35
C GLU A 206 -21.87 20.95 5.28
N ARG A 207 -20.78 20.18 5.16
CA ARG A 207 -20.84 18.71 5.15
C ARG A 207 -21.37 18.15 6.47
N ALA A 208 -21.02 18.72 7.61
CA ALA A 208 -21.54 18.30 8.92
C ALA A 208 -23.06 18.55 9.04
N VAL A 209 -23.54 19.74 8.65
CA VAL A 209 -24.98 20.06 8.63
C VAL A 209 -25.73 19.13 7.68
N ALA A 210 -25.17 18.84 6.50
CA ALA A 210 -25.78 17.91 5.56
C ALA A 210 -25.89 16.47 6.10
N LEU A 211 -24.90 16.00 6.85
CA LEU A 211 -24.94 14.70 7.51
C LEU A 211 -26.00 14.66 8.62
N GLU A 212 -26.12 15.74 9.39
CA GLU A 212 -27.11 15.85 10.46
C GLU A 212 -28.54 15.82 9.91
N VAL A 213 -28.82 16.62 8.88
CA VAL A 213 -30.13 16.66 8.20
C VAL A 213 -30.47 15.30 7.56
N ARG A 214 -29.48 14.58 7.04
CA ARG A 214 -29.66 13.20 6.50
C ARG A 214 -29.73 12.12 7.57
N GLY A 215 -29.71 12.49 8.85
CA GLY A 215 -29.81 11.55 9.96
C GLY A 215 -28.63 10.58 10.03
N PHE A 216 -27.40 11.03 9.73
CA PHE A 216 -26.20 10.20 9.82
C PHE A 216 -26.03 9.60 11.24
N ALA A 217 -26.36 10.38 12.28
CA ALA A 217 -26.31 9.96 13.67
C ALA A 217 -27.48 9.04 14.09
N ALA A 218 -28.46 8.76 13.21
CA ALA A 218 -29.59 7.90 13.56
C ALA A 218 -29.12 6.49 13.90
N LYS A 219 -29.60 5.96 15.05
CA LYS A 219 -29.20 4.65 15.59
C LYS A 219 -29.77 3.46 14.81
N GLN A 220 -30.67 3.69 13.87
CA GLN A 220 -31.31 2.65 13.06
C GLN A 220 -30.29 1.88 12.21
N LYS A 221 -30.64 0.66 11.82
CA LYS A 221 -29.84 -0.15 10.89
C LYS A 221 -29.76 0.60 9.56
N LYS A 222 -28.53 0.90 9.11
CA LYS A 222 -28.28 1.56 7.83
C LYS A 222 -28.09 0.47 6.75
N THR A 223 -28.56 0.76 5.54
CA THR A 223 -28.39 -0.11 4.38
C THR A 223 -27.18 0.37 3.58
N TYR A 224 -26.35 -0.55 3.10
CA TYR A 224 -25.20 -0.24 2.25
C TYR A 224 -25.66 -0.23 0.79
N LEU A 225 -25.28 0.81 0.05
CA LEU A 225 -25.62 0.92 -1.37
C LEU A 225 -24.81 -0.08 -2.21
N ALA A 226 -23.57 -0.34 -1.81
CA ALA A 226 -22.69 -1.30 -2.44
C ALA A 226 -22.64 -2.59 -1.61
N ASP A 227 -23.71 -3.40 -1.68
CA ASP A 227 -23.61 -4.78 -1.20
C ASP A 227 -22.94 -5.63 -2.27
N ARG A 228 -21.63 -5.77 -2.11
CA ARG A 228 -20.81 -6.59 -2.96
C ARG A 228 -21.11 -8.06 -2.65
N THR A 229 -21.63 -8.79 -3.63
CA THR A 229 -21.76 -10.23 -3.50
C THR A 229 -20.34 -10.83 -3.42
N PRO A 230 -19.97 -11.49 -2.32
CA PRO A 230 -18.66 -12.12 -2.21
C PRO A 230 -18.49 -13.12 -3.34
N HIS A 231 -17.29 -13.20 -3.92
CA HIS A 231 -17.01 -14.23 -4.90
C HIS A 231 -17.07 -15.59 -4.20
N ARG A 232 -17.67 -16.60 -4.83
CA ARG A 232 -17.89 -17.92 -4.21
C ARG A 232 -16.59 -18.59 -3.71
N GLY A 233 -15.44 -18.20 -4.27
CA GLY A 233 -14.12 -18.65 -3.83
C GLY A 233 -13.47 -17.86 -2.69
N ASP A 234 -14.02 -16.71 -2.25
CA ASP A 234 -13.35 -15.83 -1.29
C ASP A 234 -13.17 -16.49 0.08
N THR A 235 -14.21 -17.15 0.58
CA THR A 235 -14.21 -17.85 1.87
C THR A 235 -13.22 -19.02 1.90
N PRO A 236 -13.27 -20.01 0.98
CA PRO A 236 -12.33 -21.12 1.01
C PRO A 236 -10.88 -20.67 0.81
N ILE A 237 -10.61 -19.69 -0.08
CA ILE A 237 -9.26 -19.17 -0.27
C ILE A 237 -8.73 -18.54 1.02
N THR A 238 -9.55 -17.73 1.70
CA THR A 238 -9.14 -17.09 2.96
C THR A 238 -8.83 -18.13 4.03
N VAL A 239 -9.64 -19.18 4.16
CA VAL A 239 -9.42 -20.26 5.14
C VAL A 239 -8.11 -21.00 4.84
N VAL A 240 -7.84 -21.34 3.58
CA VAL A 240 -6.59 -22.01 3.19
C VAL A 240 -5.36 -21.12 3.48
N LEU A 241 -5.44 -19.82 3.20
CA LEU A 241 -4.37 -18.86 3.50
C LEU A 241 -4.07 -18.79 5.00
N LEU A 242 -5.11 -18.66 5.83
CA LEU A 242 -4.96 -18.64 7.29
C LEU A 242 -4.42 -19.98 7.83
N ALA A 243 -4.86 -21.11 7.27
CA ALA A 243 -4.34 -22.42 7.63
C ALA A 243 -2.85 -22.56 7.29
N MET A 244 -2.38 -22.03 6.16
CA MET A 244 -0.95 -22.02 5.82
C MET A 244 -0.13 -21.20 6.83
N ILE A 245 -0.64 -20.05 7.29
CA ILE A 245 0.02 -19.27 8.34
C ILE A 245 0.11 -20.09 9.63
N ALA A 246 -1.00 -20.70 10.06
CA ALA A 246 -1.03 -21.52 11.27
C ALA A 246 -0.07 -22.71 11.18
N ALA A 247 -0.03 -23.41 10.04
CA ALA A 247 0.90 -24.51 9.79
C ALA A 247 2.37 -24.04 9.85
N ALA A 248 2.70 -22.89 9.25
CA ALA A 248 4.04 -22.32 9.30
C ALA A 248 4.45 -21.92 10.73
N LEU A 249 3.51 -21.39 11.53
CA LEU A 249 3.74 -21.07 12.93
C LEU A 249 3.98 -22.33 13.76
N LEU A 250 3.14 -23.37 13.61
CA LEU A 250 3.31 -24.65 14.31
C LEU A 250 4.65 -25.30 13.94
N TRP A 251 5.00 -25.31 12.66
CA TRP A 251 6.30 -25.80 12.20
C TRP A 251 7.46 -25.05 12.88
N ARG A 252 7.37 -23.72 12.98
CA ARG A 252 8.40 -22.91 13.64
C ARG A 252 8.49 -23.20 15.14
N ILE A 253 7.36 -23.37 15.81
CA ILE A 253 7.31 -23.70 17.25
C ILE A 253 7.94 -25.07 17.48
N VAL A 254 7.59 -26.07 16.69
CA VAL A 254 8.16 -27.43 16.80
C VAL A 254 9.67 -27.45 16.54
N GLN A 255 10.19 -26.60 15.65
CA GLN A 255 11.63 -26.49 15.43
C GLN A 255 12.38 -25.74 16.55
N CYS A 256 11.68 -24.91 17.33
CA CYS A 256 12.26 -24.16 18.44
C CYS A 256 12.19 -24.90 19.78
N LEU A 257 11.34 -25.93 19.89
CA LEU A 257 11.18 -26.79 21.06
C LEU A 257 12.17 -27.96 21.02
#